data_AF-A0A1D2M508-F1
#
_entry.id   AF-A0A1D2M508-F1
#
_cell.length_a   1.000
_cell.length_b   1.000
_cell.length_c   1.000
_cell.angle_alpha   90.00
_cell.angle_beta   90.00
_cell.angle_gamma   90.00
#
_symmetry.space_group_name_H-M   'P 1'
#
loop_
_entity.id
_entity.type
_entity.pdbx_description
1 polymer ?
#
loop_
_entity_poly.entity_id
_entity_poly.type
_entity_poly.pdbx_seq_one_letter_code
_entity_poly.pdbx_strand_id
1 'polypeptide(L)'
;MTNTGSSSVGSSSGGTSTNFPDKLTSSANGNSPDDPTGMIEDTDLEELREYFKKNNRVKEYGGHSHKIHTLDWNADGRRLASGSFDKTVCIFQMDRDKLSKEVTFKGHTDSVDQLCWHAKHPDLLGYCIW
;
A
#
# COMPACT_ATOMS: atom_id res chain seq x y z
N MET A 1 43.43 25.29 29.94
CA MET A 1 42.08 24.86 30.38
C MET A 1 41.51 24.00 29.28
N THR A 2 41.36 22.72 29.56
CA THR A 2 40.76 21.71 28.69
C THR A 2 39.25 21.92 28.59
N ASN A 3 38.68 21.86 27.40
CA ASN A 3 37.60 20.90 27.18
C ASN A 3 37.35 20.64 25.69
N THR A 4 37.33 19.34 25.41
CA THR A 4 36.91 18.64 24.21
C THR A 4 35.40 18.73 24.00
N GLY A 5 34.93 18.60 22.75
CA GLY A 5 33.51 18.54 22.45
C GLY A 5 33.21 18.15 21.01
N SER A 6 33.59 16.93 20.64
CA SER A 6 33.14 16.25 19.42
C SER A 6 31.64 15.98 19.48
N SER A 7 30.87 16.58 18.56
CA SER A 7 29.45 16.27 18.38
C SER A 7 29.28 15.21 17.29
N SER A 8 29.07 13.97 17.72
CA SER A 8 28.61 12.86 16.88
C SER A 8 27.15 13.08 16.50
N VAL A 9 26.86 13.16 15.20
CA VAL A 9 25.49 13.07 14.68
C VAL A 9 25.04 11.62 14.77
N GLY A 10 24.15 11.33 15.72
CA GLY A 10 23.48 10.04 15.81
C GLY A 10 22.43 9.93 14.70
N SER A 11 22.67 9.07 13.72
CA SER A 11 21.64 8.65 12.78
C SER A 11 20.70 7.68 13.49
N SER A 12 19.53 8.14 13.91
CA SER A 12 18.45 7.27 14.35
C SER A 12 17.82 6.60 13.12
N SER A 13 18.21 5.36 12.83
CA SER A 13 17.48 4.49 11.93
C SER A 13 16.14 4.15 12.58
N GLY A 14 15.09 4.90 12.24
CA GLY A 14 13.72 4.61 12.63
C GLY A 14 13.25 3.32 11.96
N GLY A 15 13.45 2.18 12.63
CA GLY A 15 12.82 0.93 12.27
C GLY A 15 11.31 1.06 12.47
N THR A 16 10.55 0.93 11.39
CA THR A 16 9.10 0.74 11.46
C THR A 16 8.84 -0.64 12.07
N SER A 17 8.58 -0.68 13.37
CA SER A 17 8.09 -1.88 14.05
C SER A 17 6.72 -2.22 13.46
N THR A 18 6.67 -3.22 12.58
CA THR A 18 5.40 -3.80 12.17
C THR A 18 4.88 -4.60 13.37
N ASN A 19 3.81 -4.13 14.02
CA ASN A 19 3.14 -4.87 15.10
C ASN A 19 2.38 -6.10 14.58
N PHE A 20 2.86 -6.73 13.50
CA PHE A 20 2.33 -7.99 13.03
C PHE A 20 2.60 -9.04 14.13
N PRO A 21 1.70 -9.99 14.40
CA PRO A 21 1.93 -11.01 15.41
C PRO A 21 3.18 -11.85 15.06
N ASP A 22 4.32 -11.51 15.66
CA ASP A 22 5.63 -12.15 15.43
C ASP A 22 5.62 -13.66 15.76
N LYS A 23 4.67 -14.08 16.61
CA LYS A 23 4.52 -15.45 17.11
C LYS A 23 4.17 -16.49 16.03
N LEU A 24 3.67 -16.07 14.88
CA LEU A 24 3.42 -16.95 13.73
C LEU A 24 4.71 -17.39 13.02
N THR A 25 5.85 -16.76 13.30
CA THR A 25 7.15 -17.14 12.72
C THR A 25 8.01 -17.99 13.66
N SER A 26 7.61 -18.18 14.92
CA SER A 26 8.46 -18.85 15.91
C SER A 26 7.71 -19.54 17.06
N SER A 27 6.78 -20.45 16.73
CA SER A 27 6.50 -21.58 17.64
C SER A 27 7.10 -22.87 17.09
N ALA A 28 8.42 -22.85 16.88
CA ALA A 28 9.23 -24.04 17.10
C ALA A 28 9.48 -24.17 18.62
N ASN A 29 8.42 -24.15 19.42
CA ASN A 29 8.51 -24.51 20.83
C ASN A 29 8.39 -26.03 20.88
N GLY A 30 9.48 -26.66 21.30
CA GLY A 30 9.79 -28.07 21.12
C GLY A 30 8.62 -29.03 21.30
N ASN A 31 8.34 -29.79 20.25
CA ASN A 31 7.81 -31.13 20.32
C ASN A 31 8.53 -31.99 19.27
N SER A 32 8.60 -33.29 19.57
CA SER A 32 9.39 -34.35 18.93
C SER A 32 9.66 -34.16 17.42
N PRO A 33 10.87 -34.45 16.91
CA PRO A 33 11.24 -34.30 15.49
C PRO A 33 10.46 -35.16 14.48
N ASP A 34 9.47 -35.96 14.92
CA ASP A 34 8.81 -37.00 14.12
C ASP A 34 7.30 -36.78 13.87
N ASP A 35 6.70 -35.64 14.28
CA ASP A 35 5.29 -35.34 13.98
C ASP A 35 5.14 -34.17 12.99
N PRO A 36 4.80 -34.42 11.72
CA PRO A 36 4.64 -33.37 10.70
C PRO A 36 3.31 -32.61 10.82
N THR A 37 2.50 -32.87 11.84
CA THR A 37 1.19 -32.23 12.02
C THR A 37 1.28 -31.05 12.98
N GLY A 38 2.02 -30.01 12.59
CA GLY A 38 1.97 -28.70 13.24
C GLY A 38 0.58 -28.07 13.07
N MET A 39 -0.38 -28.47 13.90
CA MET A 39 -1.71 -27.88 13.92
C MET A 39 -1.57 -26.45 14.43
N ILE A 40 -1.96 -25.48 13.60
CA ILE A 40 -2.19 -24.10 14.03
C ILE A 40 -3.17 -24.18 15.19
N GLU A 41 -2.79 -23.73 16.39
CA GLU A 41 -3.71 -23.72 17.52
C GLU A 41 -4.86 -22.75 17.21
N ASP A 42 -6.09 -23.10 17.60
CA ASP A 42 -7.27 -22.24 17.40
C ASP A 42 -7.07 -20.81 17.95
N THR A 43 -6.20 -20.67 18.95
CA THR A 43 -5.77 -19.41 19.54
C THR A 43 -5.02 -18.50 18.55
N ASP A 44 -4.18 -19.05 17.68
CA ASP A 44 -3.40 -18.29 16.69
C ASP A 44 -4.32 -17.69 15.60
N LEU A 45 -5.36 -18.44 15.22
CA LEU A 45 -6.37 -17.97 14.26
C LEU A 45 -7.22 -16.83 14.83
N GLU A 46 -7.54 -16.86 16.12
CA GLU A 46 -8.32 -15.80 16.75
C GLU A 46 -7.50 -14.52 16.93
N GLU A 47 -6.21 -14.64 17.27
CA GLU A 47 -5.29 -13.48 17.32
C GLU A 47 -5.13 -12.82 15.93
N LEU A 48 -5.00 -13.63 14.87
CA LEU A 48 -4.97 -13.14 13.50
C LEU A 48 -6.26 -12.42 13.09
N ARG A 49 -7.42 -13.00 13.43
CA ARG A 49 -8.73 -12.38 13.16
C ARG A 49 -8.85 -11.03 13.86
N GLU A 50 -8.48 -10.96 15.13
CA GLU A 50 -8.51 -9.72 15.90
C GLU A 50 -7.50 -8.69 15.36
N TYR A 51 -6.31 -9.12 14.92
CA TYR A 51 -5.35 -8.25 14.24
C TYR A 51 -5.93 -7.63 12.97
N PHE A 52 -6.46 -8.45 12.04
CA PHE A 52 -7.05 -7.92 10.80
C PHE A 52 -8.29 -7.06 11.06
N LYS A 53 -9.13 -7.42 12.05
CA LYS A 53 -10.25 -6.57 12.48
C LYS A 53 -9.76 -5.20 12.97
N LYS A 54 -8.72 -5.18 13.81
CA LYS A 54 -8.16 -3.95 14.39
C LYS A 54 -7.42 -3.09 13.35
N ASN A 55 -6.81 -3.72 12.34
CA ASN A 55 -5.98 -3.04 11.34
C ASN A 55 -6.72 -2.75 10.02
N ASN A 56 -8.04 -2.98 9.95
CA ASN A 56 -8.86 -2.67 8.79
C ASN A 56 -9.11 -1.15 8.64
N ARG A 57 -8.16 -0.45 8.00
CA ARG A 57 -8.27 0.99 7.72
C ARG A 57 -8.77 1.18 6.29
N VAL A 58 -10.04 1.54 6.14
CA VAL A 58 -10.64 1.95 4.85
C VAL A 58 -10.72 3.46 4.81
N LYS A 59 -10.33 4.06 3.67
CA LYS A 59 -10.49 5.49 3.39
C LYS A 59 -11.10 5.68 2.02
N GLU A 60 -12.08 6.57 1.95
CA GLU A 60 -12.75 6.93 0.70
C GLU A 60 -12.19 8.24 0.16
N TYR A 61 -11.94 8.27 -1.15
CA TYR A 61 -11.38 9.43 -1.83
C TYR A 61 -12.27 9.85 -2.99
N GLY A 62 -12.80 11.08 -2.88
CA GLY A 62 -13.64 11.70 -3.90
C GLY A 62 -12.84 12.06 -5.15
N GLY A 63 -13.03 11.27 -6.21
CA GLY A 63 -12.34 11.41 -7.49
C GLY A 63 -13.26 11.91 -8.59
N HIS A 64 -14.28 11.09 -8.82
CA HIS A 64 -15.10 11.06 -10.01
C HIS A 64 -16.57 11.32 -9.67
N SER A 65 -17.31 11.85 -10.64
CA SER A 65 -18.75 12.10 -10.53
C SER A 65 -19.60 10.90 -10.95
N HIS A 66 -18.99 9.92 -11.64
CA HIS A 66 -19.65 8.72 -12.14
C HIS A 66 -18.83 7.47 -11.79
N LYS A 67 -19.32 6.31 -12.26
CA LYS A 67 -18.68 5.01 -12.05
C LYS A 67 -17.23 5.04 -12.51
N ILE A 68 -16.36 4.45 -11.71
CA ILE A 68 -14.96 4.20 -12.05
C ILE A 68 -14.94 2.86 -12.79
N HIS A 69 -14.34 2.83 -13.97
CA HIS A 69 -14.25 1.61 -14.78
C HIS A 69 -12.89 0.92 -14.63
N THR A 70 -11.85 1.68 -14.32
CA THR A 70 -10.48 1.16 -14.32
C THR A 70 -9.61 1.89 -13.30
N LEU A 71 -8.64 1.16 -12.75
CA LEU A 71 -7.70 1.59 -11.73
C LEU A 71 -6.38 0.89 -11.98
N ASP A 72 -5.26 1.61 -11.89
CA ASP A 72 -3.94 1.02 -11.99
C ASP A 72 -2.90 1.79 -11.18
N TRP A 73 -2.00 1.05 -10.55
CA TRP A 73 -0.89 1.59 -9.77
C TRP A 73 0.33 1.75 -10.65
N ASN A 74 1.07 2.82 -10.45
CA ASN A 74 2.39 2.93 -11.03
C ASN A 74 3.35 1.93 -10.37
N ALA A 75 4.47 1.65 -11.03
CA ALA A 75 5.40 0.59 -10.62
C ALA A 75 6.03 0.80 -9.22
N ASP A 76 6.08 2.04 -8.72
CA ASP A 76 6.64 2.35 -7.39
C ASP A 76 5.56 2.46 -6.30
N GLY A 77 4.28 2.29 -6.64
CA GLY A 77 3.15 2.36 -5.73
C GLY A 77 2.86 3.76 -5.18
N ARG A 78 3.53 4.81 -5.68
CA ARG A 78 3.33 6.19 -5.22
C ARG A 78 2.23 6.91 -5.96
N ARG A 79 1.80 6.41 -7.12
CA ARG A 79 0.70 6.98 -7.89
C ARG A 79 -0.35 5.93 -8.27
N LEU A 80 -1.60 6.34 -8.20
CA LEU A 80 -2.76 5.60 -8.64
C LEU A 80 -3.46 6.40 -9.74
N ALA A 81 -3.78 5.74 -10.85
CA ALA A 81 -4.64 6.31 -11.89
C ALA A 81 -6.03 5.69 -11.82
N SER A 82 -7.06 6.50 -12.03
CA SER A 82 -8.44 6.06 -12.12
C SER A 82 -9.13 6.66 -13.35
N GLY A 83 -9.87 5.83 -14.08
CA GLY A 83 -10.65 6.21 -15.26
C GLY A 83 -12.13 6.00 -15.02
N SER A 84 -12.97 6.91 -15.51
CA SER A 84 -14.40 6.94 -15.21
C SER A 84 -15.26 7.27 -16.43
N PHE A 85 -16.53 6.89 -16.32
CA PHE A 85 -17.62 7.32 -17.21
C PHE A 85 -17.78 8.84 -17.27
N ASP A 86 -17.27 9.58 -16.28
CA ASP A 86 -17.28 11.05 -16.31
C ASP A 86 -16.29 11.65 -17.31
N LYS A 87 -15.66 10.81 -18.14
CA LYS A 87 -14.76 11.20 -19.23
C LYS A 87 -13.48 11.87 -18.70
N THR A 88 -13.07 11.50 -17.50
CA THR A 88 -11.84 12.01 -16.89
C THR A 88 -10.96 10.86 -16.40
N VAL A 89 -9.66 11.16 -16.37
CA VAL A 89 -8.67 10.35 -15.64
C VAL A 89 -8.18 11.16 -14.46
N CYS A 90 -8.29 10.62 -13.25
CA CYS A 90 -7.70 11.23 -12.06
C CYS A 90 -6.41 10.50 -11.68
N ILE A 91 -5.35 11.26 -11.43
CA ILE A 91 -4.11 10.77 -10.84
C ILE A 91 -4.08 11.16 -9.38
N PHE A 92 -3.76 10.19 -8.55
CA PHE A 92 -3.60 10.36 -7.13
C PHE A 92 -2.20 10.00 -6.71
N GLN A 93 -1.64 10.79 -5.79
CA GLN A 93 -0.38 10.52 -5.13
C GLN A 93 -0.63 9.91 -3.75
N MET A 94 0.14 8.89 -3.39
CA MET A 94 0.08 8.18 -2.13
C MET A 94 1.24 8.60 -1.22
N ASP A 95 0.92 9.34 -0.16
CA ASP A 95 1.89 9.79 0.84
C ASP A 95 1.61 9.12 2.20
N ARG A 96 2.52 8.21 2.61
CA ARG A 96 2.46 7.40 3.84
C ARG A 96 1.15 6.62 4.03
N ASP A 97 0.10 7.33 4.42
CA ASP A 97 -1.24 6.81 4.74
C ASP A 97 -2.36 7.63 4.07
N LYS A 98 -2.04 8.58 3.21
CA LYS A 98 -3.01 9.51 2.61
C LYS A 98 -2.87 9.54 1.10
N LEU A 99 -4.00 9.32 0.44
CA LEU A 99 -4.15 9.55 -0.98
C LEU A 99 -4.56 11.02 -1.23
N SER A 100 -3.89 11.70 -2.15
CA SER A 100 -4.25 13.06 -2.59
C SER A 100 -4.37 13.13 -4.10
N LYS A 101 -5.42 13.78 -4.61
CA LYS A 101 -5.60 13.99 -6.04
C LYS A 101 -4.55 14.98 -6.54
N GLU A 102 -3.68 14.53 -7.45
CA GLU A 102 -2.59 15.30 -8.04
C GLU A 102 -3.10 16.05 -9.28
N VAL A 103 -3.70 15.32 -10.22
CA VAL A 103 -4.14 15.85 -11.52
C VAL A 103 -5.46 15.22 -11.96
N THR A 104 -6.29 15.99 -12.66
CA THR A 104 -7.43 15.46 -13.42
C THR A 104 -7.23 15.78 -14.89
N PHE A 105 -7.04 14.75 -15.70
CA PHE A 105 -6.99 14.86 -17.15
C PHE A 105 -8.39 14.90 -17.72
N LYS A 106 -8.65 15.96 -18.48
CA LYS A 106 -9.87 16.18 -19.25
C LYS A 106 -9.49 16.33 -20.71
N GLY A 107 -10.33 15.84 -21.60
CA GLY A 107 -10.04 15.76 -23.04
C GLY A 107 -10.66 14.53 -23.66
N HIS A 108 -11.03 13.58 -22.82
CA HIS A 108 -11.76 12.40 -23.24
C HIS A 108 -13.19 12.79 -23.69
N THR A 109 -13.63 12.40 -24.90
CA THR A 109 -14.98 12.66 -25.47
C THR A 109 -16.07 11.67 -25.03
N ASP A 110 -15.71 10.49 -24.56
CA ASP A 110 -16.57 9.41 -24.04
C ASP A 110 -16.05 8.85 -22.68
N SER A 111 -16.56 7.69 -22.23
CA SER A 111 -16.08 6.92 -21.06
C SER A 111 -14.63 6.46 -21.16
N VAL A 112 -13.90 6.47 -20.04
CA VAL A 112 -12.56 5.87 -19.95
C VAL A 112 -12.67 4.48 -19.34
N ASP A 113 -12.63 3.46 -20.19
CA ASP A 113 -12.90 2.08 -19.78
C ASP A 113 -11.66 1.29 -19.37
N GLN A 114 -10.49 1.63 -19.94
CA GLN A 114 -9.23 0.98 -19.57
C GLN A 114 -8.06 1.98 -19.52
N LEU A 115 -7.20 1.79 -18.53
CA LEU A 115 -5.95 2.49 -18.36
C LEU A 115 -4.86 1.52 -17.90
N CYS A 116 -3.61 1.80 -18.27
CA CYS A 116 -2.45 1.06 -17.79
C CYS A 116 -1.23 1.98 -17.64
N TRP A 117 -0.57 1.92 -16.50
CA TRP A 117 0.72 2.54 -16.26
C TRP A 117 1.83 1.80 -16.99
N HIS A 118 2.80 2.54 -17.50
CA HIS A 118 3.94 1.91 -18.13
C HIS A 118 4.84 1.24 -17.08
N ALA A 119 5.02 -0.08 -17.18
CA ALA A 119 5.72 -0.89 -16.18
C ALA A 119 7.17 -0.46 -15.89
N LYS A 120 7.87 0.15 -16.86
CA LYS A 120 9.28 0.59 -16.73
C LYS A 120 9.47 2.10 -16.64
N HIS A 121 8.43 2.87 -16.91
CA HIS A 121 8.49 4.34 -16.95
C HIS A 121 7.38 4.88 -16.05
N PRO A 122 7.63 5.01 -14.74
CA PRO A 122 6.61 5.33 -13.74
C PRO A 122 6.02 6.74 -13.90
N ASP A 123 6.59 7.57 -14.76
CA ASP A 123 6.07 8.90 -15.11
C ASP A 123 5.22 8.91 -16.39
N LEU A 124 5.16 7.78 -17.12
CA LEU A 124 4.37 7.65 -18.34
C LEU A 124 3.12 6.81 -18.06
N LEU A 125 1.95 7.43 -18.23
CA LEU A 125 0.71 6.68 -18.44
C LEU A 125 0.79 6.04 -19.82
N GLY A 126 0.82 4.70 -19.83
CA GLY A 126 1.18 3.90 -20.98
C GLY A 126 0.16 4.01 -22.10
N TYR A 127 -1.11 3.67 -21.83
CA TYR A 127 -2.18 3.74 -22.82
C TYR A 127 -3.54 3.90 -22.10
N CYS A 128 -4.39 4.77 -22.63
CA CYS A 128 -5.83 4.78 -22.35
C CYS A 128 -6.51 4.39 -23.68
N ILE A 129 -7.26 3.29 -23.68
CA ILE A 129 -8.02 2.88 -24.88
C ILE A 129 -9.48 3.33 -24.71
N TRP A 130 -9.99 3.84 -25.83
CA TRP A 130 -11.36 4.24 -26.07
C TRP A 130 -12.21 3.08 -26.56
#